data_AF-A0A645G5P8-F1
#
_entry.id   AF-A0A645G5P8-F1
#
_cell.length_a   1.000
_cell.length_b   1.000
_cell.length_c   1.000
_cell.angle_alpha   90.00
_cell.angle_beta   90.00
_cell.angle_gamma   90.00
#
_symmetry.space_group_name_H-M   'P 1'
#
loop_
_entity.id
_entity.type
_entity.pdbx_description
1 polymer ?
#
loop_
_entity_poly.entity_id
_entity_poly.type
_entity_poly.pdbx_seq_one_letter_code
_entity_poly.pdbx_strand_id
1 'polypeptide(L)'
;MHRYLISTTEDEDGKEVHALDTGKSTEEAYPDDVDKIGKEIQGLAFYREKLMLSRSAGRKKDSTLLSFDRLKETENFTDKNASTEITMPSYLEQIAVDGKQLYILFESGAYPYRAHGNPSIDRVLRVEIDSLFAE
;
A
#
# COMPACT_ATOMS: atom_id res chain seq x y z
N MET A 1 16.39 17.72 1.96
CA MET A 1 16.29 16.27 2.23
C MET A 1 16.72 15.97 3.67
N HIS A 2 15.75 15.82 4.58
CA HIS A 2 16.02 15.39 5.96
C HIS A 2 16.44 13.92 5.94
N ARG A 3 17.62 13.61 6.49
CA ARG A 3 18.09 12.23 6.65
C ARG A 3 17.73 11.76 8.04
N TYR A 4 16.68 10.96 8.16
CA TYR A 4 16.46 10.15 9.36
C TYR A 4 17.56 9.10 9.40
N LEU A 5 18.40 9.15 10.43
CA LEU A 5 19.44 8.16 10.63
C LEU A 5 18.83 6.98 11.39
N ILE A 6 19.32 5.78 11.12
CA ILE A 6 19.11 4.65 12.04
C ILE A 6 20.23 4.76 13.07
N SER A 7 19.88 5.07 14.32
CA SER A 7 20.83 5.00 15.43
C SER A 7 20.89 3.57 15.96
N THR A 8 22.06 3.20 16.44
CA THR A 8 22.29 1.95 17.15
C THR A 8 22.57 2.31 18.60
N THR A 9 21.81 1.75 19.53
CA THR A 9 22.02 1.88 20.98
C THR A 9 22.00 0.52 21.64
N GLU A 10 22.43 0.41 22.90
CA GLU A 10 22.23 -0.79 23.72
C GLU A 10 21.03 -0.59 24.64
N ASP A 11 20.18 -1.61 24.78
CA ASP A 11 19.10 -1.62 25.77
C ASP A 11 19.61 -1.93 27.19
N GLU A 12 18.71 -1.95 28.18
CA GLU A 12 19.06 -2.20 29.59
C GLU A 12 19.70 -3.58 29.83
N ASP A 13 19.50 -4.53 28.92
CA ASP A 13 20.08 -5.87 28.96
C ASP A 13 21.39 -5.97 28.14
N GLY A 14 21.89 -4.84 27.62
CA GLY A 14 23.12 -4.77 26.82
C GLY A 14 22.96 -5.30 25.39
N LYS A 15 21.73 -5.40 24.89
CA LYS A 15 21.46 -5.87 23.52
C LYS A 15 21.43 -4.69 22.56
N GLU A 16 22.07 -4.88 21.41
CA GLU A 16 22.04 -3.91 20.33
C GLU A 16 20.60 -3.74 19.80
N VAL A 17 20.11 -2.50 19.83
CA VAL A 17 18.83 -2.07 19.30
C VAL A 17 19.04 -0.95 18.28
N HIS A 18 18.32 -1.05 17.16
CA HIS A 18 18.32 -0.02 16.14
C HIS A 18 17.05 0.81 16.27
N ALA A 19 17.19 2.13 16.42
CA ALA A 19 16.09 3.05 16.53
C ALA A 19 16.14 4.05 15.37
N LEU A 20 14.96 4.52 14.93
CA LEU A 20 14.90 5.65 14.02
C LEU A 20 15.26 6.90 14.81
N ASP A 21 16.43 7.46 14.53
CA ASP A 21 16.85 8.72 15.14
C ASP A 21 16.08 9.86 14.46
N THR A 22 14.98 10.25 15.10
CA THR A 22 14.21 11.44 14.70
C THR A 22 14.96 12.73 15.04
N GLY A 23 16.09 12.62 15.75
CA GLY A 23 17.08 13.66 15.93
C GLY A 23 16.55 14.91 16.59
N LYS A 24 15.40 14.92 17.29
CA LYS A 24 14.69 16.13 17.78
C LYS A 24 15.02 17.36 16.92
N SER A 25 14.88 17.22 15.60
CA SER A 25 15.14 18.31 14.69
C SER A 25 14.11 19.38 15.02
N THR A 26 14.56 20.55 15.45
CA THR A 26 13.67 21.72 15.60
C THR A 26 13.24 22.27 14.24
N GLU A 27 13.82 21.76 13.15
CA GLU A 27 13.38 22.05 11.79
C GLU A 27 12.35 21.01 11.34
N GLU A 28 11.15 21.50 11.03
CA GLU A 28 10.06 20.71 10.48
C GLU A 28 10.45 20.15 9.12
N ALA A 29 10.21 18.86 8.90
CA ALA A 29 10.37 18.26 7.60
C ALA A 29 9.23 18.70 6.68
N TYR A 30 9.56 19.46 5.63
CA TYR A 30 8.62 19.80 4.58
C TYR A 30 8.80 18.86 3.39
N PRO A 31 7.72 18.31 2.83
CA PRO A 31 7.80 17.55 1.59
C PRO A 31 8.20 18.48 0.45
N ASP A 32 9.11 18.03 -0.42
CA ASP A 32 9.45 18.76 -1.64
C ASP A 32 8.26 18.79 -2.62
N ASP A 33 7.37 17.79 -2.55
CA ASP A 33 6.18 17.65 -3.38
C ASP A 33 5.07 16.86 -2.66
N VAL A 34 3.81 17.11 -3.03
CA VAL A 34 2.63 16.44 -2.46
C VAL A 34 1.72 15.97 -3.58
N ASP A 35 1.69 14.67 -3.80
CA ASP A 35 0.70 14.05 -4.69
C ASP A 35 -0.65 13.87 -3.96
N LYS A 36 -1.76 14.07 -4.69
CA LYS A 36 -3.10 13.73 -4.20
C LYS A 36 -3.40 12.27 -4.48
N ILE A 37 -3.87 11.56 -3.47
CA ILE A 37 -4.42 10.19 -3.62
C ILE A 37 -5.94 10.19 -3.49
N GLY A 38 -6.57 9.18 -4.09
CA GLY A 38 -8.00 8.91 -3.91
C GLY A 38 -8.39 8.67 -2.44
N LYS A 39 -9.70 8.57 -2.21
CA LYS A 39 -10.22 8.21 -0.88
C LYS A 39 -10.17 6.69 -0.68
N GLU A 40 -10.25 6.26 0.58
CA GLU A 40 -10.43 4.85 0.95
C GLU A 40 -9.26 3.95 0.49
N ILE A 41 -8.08 4.55 0.28
CA ILE A 41 -6.84 3.83 -0.01
C ILE A 41 -6.35 3.16 1.27
N GLN A 42 -6.12 1.85 1.21
CA GLN A 42 -5.66 1.03 2.34
C GLN A 42 -4.22 0.57 2.19
N GLY A 43 -3.64 0.69 0.99
CA GLY A 43 -2.29 0.26 0.73
C GLY A 43 -1.72 0.76 -0.59
N LEU A 44 -0.40 0.67 -0.70
CA LEU A 44 0.35 1.09 -1.87
C LEU A 44 1.51 0.14 -2.13
N ALA A 45 1.83 -0.09 -3.40
CA ALA A 45 3.03 -0.80 -3.81
C ALA A 45 3.56 -0.25 -5.13
N PHE A 46 4.88 -0.41 -5.34
CA PHE A 46 5.54 -0.04 -6.58
C PHE A 46 6.00 -1.29 -7.32
N TYR A 47 5.87 -1.28 -8.64
CA TYR A 47 6.47 -2.26 -9.52
C TYR A 47 6.97 -1.58 -10.79
N ARG A 48 8.30 -1.52 -10.97
CA ARG A 48 8.94 -0.71 -12.02
C ARG A 48 8.43 0.74 -11.95
N GLU A 49 7.90 1.26 -13.05
CA GLU A 49 7.37 2.63 -13.15
C GLU A 49 5.88 2.72 -12.78
N LYS A 50 5.28 1.64 -12.27
CA LYS A 50 3.88 1.62 -11.84
C LYS A 50 3.74 1.85 -10.34
N LEU A 51 2.83 2.76 -9.99
CA LEU A 51 2.23 2.84 -8.66
C LEU A 51 0.93 2.03 -8.67
N MET A 52 0.76 1.15 -7.68
CA MET A 52 -0.46 0.42 -7.44
C MET A 52 -1.06 0.86 -6.10
N LEU A 53 -2.38 1.08 -6.08
CA LEU A 53 -3.12 1.43 -4.87
C LEU A 53 -4.25 0.42 -4.64
N SER A 54 -4.36 -0.07 -3.41
CA SER A 54 -5.55 -0.81 -2.98
C SER A 54 -6.57 0.14 -2.37
N ARG A 55 -7.81 0.08 -2.85
CA ARG A 55 -8.95 0.89 -2.39
C ARG A 55 -10.05 -0.01 -1.83
N SER A 56 -10.54 0.27 -0.62
CA SER A 56 -11.69 -0.44 -0.05
C SER A 56 -12.55 0.42 0.88
N ALA A 57 -13.87 0.35 0.67
CA ALA A 57 -14.89 1.07 1.43
C ALA A 57 -15.62 0.16 2.47
N GLY A 58 -14.99 -0.96 2.84
CA GLY A 58 -15.55 -1.96 3.75
C GLY A 58 -16.63 -2.83 3.10
N ARG A 59 -17.60 -3.29 3.91
CA ARG A 59 -18.49 -4.42 3.60
C ARG A 59 -19.33 -4.31 2.32
N LYS A 60 -19.87 -3.11 2.06
CA LYS A 60 -21.01 -2.95 1.14
C LYS A 60 -20.60 -2.77 -0.32
N LYS A 61 -19.31 -2.59 -0.58
CA LYS A 61 -18.79 -2.31 -1.91
C LYS A 61 -17.62 -3.25 -2.18
N ASP A 62 -17.48 -3.63 -3.44
CA ASP A 62 -16.27 -4.28 -3.91
C ASP A 62 -15.08 -3.33 -3.75
N SER A 63 -13.93 -3.92 -3.51
CA SER A 63 -12.68 -3.19 -3.46
C SER A 63 -12.11 -3.03 -4.86
N THR A 64 -11.01 -2.31 -4.96
CA THR A 64 -10.39 -2.03 -6.25
C THR A 64 -8.88 -1.98 -6.14
N LEU A 65 -8.20 -2.62 -7.09
CA LEU A 65 -6.78 -2.42 -7.33
C LEU A 65 -6.62 -1.45 -8.50
N LEU A 66 -6.02 -0.30 -8.23
CA LEU A 66 -5.75 0.75 -9.21
C LEU A 66 -4.28 0.70 -9.59
N SER A 67 -3.95 0.94 -10.86
CA SER A 67 -2.56 1.14 -11.31
C SER A 67 -2.39 2.44 -12.09
N PHE A 68 -1.21 3.05 -11.95
CA PHE A 68 -0.85 4.33 -12.56
C PHE A 68 0.59 4.24 -13.09
N ASP A 69 0.86 4.82 -14.26
CA ASP A 69 2.24 5.09 -14.67
C ASP A 69 2.78 6.30 -13.90
N ARG A 70 3.60 6.06 -12.87
CA ARG A 70 4.09 7.09 -11.94
C ARG A 70 4.88 8.19 -12.66
N LEU A 71 5.62 7.85 -13.70
CA LEU A 71 6.42 8.84 -14.44
C LEU A 71 5.59 9.74 -15.37
N LYS A 72 4.36 9.34 -15.70
CA LYS A 72 3.47 10.10 -16.59
C LYS A 72 2.42 10.89 -15.80
N GLU A 73 1.96 10.35 -14.67
CA GLU A 73 0.99 11.00 -13.82
C GLU A 73 1.65 12.01 -12.89
N THR A 74 1.47 13.28 -13.24
CA THR A 74 1.88 14.42 -12.42
C THR A 74 0.75 14.76 -11.46
N GLU A 75 0.93 14.39 -10.20
CA GLU A 75 0.27 14.95 -9.00
C GLU A 75 -1.12 14.42 -8.59
N ASN A 76 -1.82 13.60 -9.38
CA ASN A 76 -3.19 13.17 -9.03
C ASN A 76 -3.44 11.67 -9.24
N PHE A 77 -3.19 10.86 -8.22
CA PHE A 77 -3.53 9.42 -8.17
C PHE A 77 -4.97 9.19 -7.70
N THR A 78 -5.91 9.70 -8.48
CA THR A 78 -7.35 9.48 -8.26
C THR A 78 -7.89 8.46 -9.24
N ASP A 79 -9.03 7.83 -8.91
CA ASP A 79 -9.69 6.83 -9.74
C ASP A 79 -9.79 7.23 -11.23
N LYS A 80 -10.08 8.50 -11.52
CA LYS A 80 -10.21 9.03 -12.89
C LYS A 80 -8.93 8.96 -13.72
N ASN A 81 -7.79 8.92 -13.07
CA ASN A 81 -6.47 8.95 -13.68
C ASN A 81 -5.81 7.56 -13.63
N ALA A 82 -6.50 6.54 -13.14
CA ALA A 82 -5.96 5.19 -13.11
C ALA A 82 -5.79 4.67 -14.54
N SER A 83 -4.60 4.18 -14.86
CA SER A 83 -4.32 3.49 -16.13
C SER A 83 -5.05 2.15 -16.20
N THR A 84 -5.27 1.50 -15.05
CA THR A 84 -6.06 0.27 -14.95
C THR A 84 -6.83 0.25 -13.63
N GLU A 85 -8.06 -0.24 -13.68
CA GLU A 85 -8.94 -0.46 -12.54
C GLU A 85 -9.42 -1.92 -12.55
N ILE A 86 -9.13 -2.67 -11.47
CA ILE A 86 -9.50 -4.07 -11.33
C ILE A 86 -10.38 -4.23 -10.10
N THR A 87 -11.62 -4.72 -10.31
CA THR A 87 -12.54 -5.05 -9.22
C THR A 87 -12.01 -6.22 -8.42
N MET A 88 -11.98 -6.05 -7.09
CA MET A 88 -11.55 -7.05 -6.12
C MET A 88 -12.66 -7.31 -5.10
N PRO A 89 -12.69 -8.46 -4.42
CA PRO A 89 -13.61 -8.68 -3.29
C PRO A 89 -13.55 -7.56 -2.25
N SER A 90 -14.63 -7.37 -1.49
CA SER A 90 -14.66 -6.39 -0.40
C SER A 90 -13.57 -6.67 0.66
N TYR A 91 -13.24 -5.64 1.45
CA TYR A 91 -12.21 -5.70 2.49
C TYR A 91 -10.77 -5.90 2.00
N LEU A 92 -10.42 -5.37 0.83
CA LEU A 92 -9.02 -5.29 0.42
C LEU A 92 -8.26 -4.32 1.33
N GLU A 93 -7.14 -4.77 1.87
CA GLU A 93 -6.28 -3.99 2.75
C GLU A 93 -4.94 -3.73 2.05
N GLN A 94 -3.85 -4.18 2.66
CA GLN A 94 -2.51 -3.97 2.17
C GLN A 94 -2.19 -4.86 0.97
N ILE A 95 -1.38 -4.30 0.06
CA ILE A 95 -0.72 -5.01 -1.03
C ILE A 95 0.80 -4.92 -0.86
N ALA A 96 1.52 -5.93 -1.36
CA ALA A 96 2.98 -5.95 -1.34
C ALA A 96 3.53 -6.62 -2.60
N VAL A 97 4.70 -6.17 -3.05
CA VAL A 97 5.39 -6.71 -4.24
C VAL A 97 6.68 -7.39 -3.80
N ASP A 98 6.91 -8.59 -4.32
CA ASP A 98 8.20 -9.27 -4.26
C ASP A 98 8.50 -9.90 -5.64
N GLY A 99 9.59 -9.43 -6.26
CA GLY A 99 9.91 -9.73 -7.64
C GLY A 99 8.77 -9.36 -8.60
N LYS A 100 8.20 -10.37 -9.26
CA LYS A 100 7.05 -10.24 -10.18
C LYS A 100 5.70 -10.58 -9.54
N GLN A 101 5.69 -10.83 -8.24
CA GLN A 101 4.51 -11.30 -7.53
C GLN A 101 3.90 -10.17 -6.73
N LEU A 102 2.59 -9.99 -6.88
CA LEU A 102 1.78 -9.14 -6.01
C LEU A 102 1.06 -10.04 -5.00
N TYR A 103 1.23 -9.67 -3.73
CA TYR A 103 0.56 -10.28 -2.59
C TYR A 103 -0.56 -9.35 -2.14
N ILE A 104 -1.75 -9.91 -2.00
CA ILE A 104 -2.98 -9.16 -1.76
C ILE A 104 -3.64 -9.70 -0.49
N LEU A 105 -3.82 -8.83 0.51
CA LEU A 105 -4.42 -9.16 1.79
C LEU A 105 -5.86 -8.64 1.88
N PHE A 106 -6.75 -9.43 2.49
CA PHE A 106 -8.12 -9.02 2.77
C PHE A 106 -8.44 -9.12 4.27
N GLU A 107 -9.07 -8.09 4.84
CA GLU A 107 -9.59 -8.10 6.22
C GLU A 107 -10.75 -9.10 6.39
N SER A 108 -11.38 -9.52 5.29
CA SER A 108 -12.50 -10.46 5.31
C SER A 108 -12.13 -11.85 5.87
N GLY A 109 -10.85 -12.17 6.04
CA GLY A 109 -10.37 -13.36 6.74
C GLY A 109 -10.42 -13.26 8.27
N ALA A 110 -10.46 -12.04 8.82
CA ALA A 110 -10.51 -11.84 10.26
C ALA A 110 -11.90 -12.19 10.83
N TYR A 111 -11.90 -12.69 12.08
CA TYR A 111 -13.11 -13.21 12.75
C TYR A 111 -14.33 -12.27 12.67
N PRO A 112 -14.21 -10.94 12.88
CA PRO A 112 -15.37 -10.04 12.84
C PRO A 112 -16.02 -9.89 11.45
N TYR A 113 -15.29 -10.18 10.37
CA TYR A 113 -15.69 -9.83 9.00
C TYR A 113 -15.95 -11.05 8.11
N ARG A 114 -15.58 -12.26 8.55
CA ARG A 114 -15.70 -13.48 7.73
C ARG A 114 -17.12 -13.85 7.29
N ALA A 115 -18.13 -13.48 8.08
CA ALA A 115 -19.54 -13.71 7.73
C ALA A 115 -20.10 -12.66 6.75
N HIS A 116 -19.31 -11.64 6.42
CA HIS A 116 -19.73 -10.43 5.76
C HIS A 116 -19.07 -10.19 4.40
N GLY A 117 -17.88 -10.77 4.17
CA GLY A 117 -17.24 -10.77 2.86
C GLY A 117 -17.92 -11.78 1.94
N ASN A 118 -18.20 -11.38 0.69
CA ASN A 118 -18.70 -12.29 -0.33
C ASN A 118 -17.96 -12.06 -1.68
N PRO A 119 -16.97 -12.90 -2.02
CA PRO A 119 -16.42 -13.98 -1.19
C PRO A 119 -15.67 -13.44 0.04
N SER A 120 -15.67 -14.20 1.14
CA SER A 120 -14.73 -13.98 2.25
C SER A 120 -13.41 -14.65 1.89
N ILE A 121 -12.33 -13.87 1.90
CA ILE A 121 -10.99 -14.32 1.52
C ILE A 121 -10.16 -14.44 2.80
N ASP A 122 -9.82 -15.66 3.17
CA ASP A 122 -9.07 -15.99 4.40
C ASP A 122 -7.58 -16.29 4.18
N ARG A 123 -7.07 -15.97 2.98
CA ARG A 123 -5.67 -16.19 2.59
C ARG A 123 -5.12 -14.97 1.89
N VAL A 124 -3.79 -14.85 1.89
CA VAL A 124 -3.09 -13.92 1.00
C VAL A 124 -3.17 -14.47 -0.41
N LEU A 125 -3.72 -13.69 -1.34
CA LEU A 125 -3.69 -14.05 -2.77
C LEU A 125 -2.33 -13.66 -3.35
N ARG A 126 -1.76 -14.54 -4.16
CA ARG A 126 -0.51 -14.29 -4.89
C ARG A 126 -0.78 -14.37 -6.38
N VAL A 127 -0.42 -13.31 -7.09
CA VAL A 127 -0.71 -13.13 -8.51
C VAL A 127 0.51 -12.57 -9.23
N GLU A 128 0.72 -13.00 -10.46
CA GLU A 128 1.82 -12.51 -11.30
C GLU A 128 1.41 -11.17 -11.92
N ILE A 129 2.24 -10.14 -11.73
CA ILE A 129 1.90 -8.75 -12.03
C ILE A 129 1.77 -8.52 -13.54
N ASP A 130 2.67 -9.10 -14.34
CA ASP A 130 2.67 -8.89 -15.79
C ASP A 130 1.36 -9.46 -16.40
N SER A 131 0.75 -10.47 -15.79
CA SER A 131 -0.55 -11.05 -16.19
C SER A 131 -1.77 -10.21 -15.79
N LEU A 132 -1.67 -9.39 -14.75
CA LEU A 132 -2.75 -8.52 -14.25
C LEU A 132 -2.93 -7.25 -15.06
N PHE A 133 -1.83 -6.75 -15.64
CA PHE A 133 -1.77 -5.49 -16.38
C PHE A 133 -1.32 -5.69 -17.83
N ALA A 134 -1.46 -6.91 -18.37
CA ALA A 134 -1.24 -7.17 -19.78
C ALA A 134 -2.31 -6.43 -20.61
N GLU A 135 -1.85 -5.67 -21.60
CA GLU A 135 -2.72 -5.04 -22.63
C GLU A 135 -3.23 -6.06 -23.64
#